data_AF-A0A7U9T3L5-F1
#
_entry.id   AF-A0A7U9T3L5-F1
#
_cell.length_a   1.000
_cell.length_b   1.000
_cell.length_c   1.000
_cell.angle_alpha   90.00
_cell.angle_beta   90.00
_cell.angle_gamma   90.00
#
_symmetry.space_group_name_H-M   'P 1'
#
loop_
_entity.id
_entity.type
_entity.pdbx_description
1 polymer ?
#
loop_
_entity_poly.entity_id
_entity_poly.type
_entity_poly.pdbx_seq_one_letter_code
_entity_poly.pdbx_strand_id
1 'polypeptide(L)'
;MYLYIALLIMIPFIQRMIKNMQKIDFLIFFFISLLINGVWPVLAHYQPSIAFNTNFYMPLFESYICYLLLGYYLFNYSSKNKRKFLLALFGFGISLICSVIFTYFEYIKNGESYTFFSDRTLIFIALPSICLFYLCSFITGGDLQKVFDTIGRCTFGIYLLSDYFIGIYKPIYISLSESLPILLAMFFYQCMIFITGLLVSLILKQIPVIKSII
;
A
#
# COMPACT_ATOMS: atom_id res chain seq x y z
N MET A 1 -10.95 3.64 -5.31
CA MET A 1 -11.29 5.09 -5.20
C MET A 1 -11.90 5.50 -3.85
N TYR A 2 -13.03 4.94 -3.43
CA TYR A 2 -13.80 5.40 -2.25
C TYR A 2 -13.03 5.44 -0.93
N LEU A 3 -12.15 4.45 -0.71
CA LEU A 3 -11.31 4.40 0.48
C LEU A 3 -10.42 5.64 0.65
N TYR A 4 -9.81 6.12 -0.44
CA TYR A 4 -8.92 7.26 -0.38
C TYR A 4 -9.68 8.56 -0.03
N ILE A 5 -10.86 8.74 -0.61
CA ILE A 5 -11.75 9.88 -0.28
C ILE A 5 -12.15 9.83 1.19
N ALA A 6 -12.54 8.64 1.70
CA ALA A 6 -12.85 8.47 3.12
C ALA A 6 -11.66 8.84 4.02
N LEU A 7 -10.44 8.38 3.68
CA LEU A 7 -9.24 8.75 4.41
C LEU A 7 -9.01 10.26 4.42
N LEU A 8 -9.15 10.94 3.27
CA LEU A 8 -8.99 12.40 3.17
C LEU A 8 -9.98 13.14 4.09
N ILE A 9 -11.25 12.72 4.11
CA ILE A 9 -12.28 13.30 4.99
C ILE A 9 -11.92 13.08 6.47
N MET A 10 -11.29 11.96 6.80
CA MET A 10 -10.87 11.64 8.18
C MET A 10 -9.61 12.38 8.64
N ILE A 11 -8.76 12.88 7.72
CA ILE A 11 -7.51 13.58 8.05
C ILE A 11 -7.65 14.63 9.18
N PRO A 12 -8.59 15.58 9.17
CA PRO A 12 -8.68 16.59 10.23
C PRO A 12 -8.90 15.98 11.63
N PHE A 13 -9.64 14.88 11.72
CA PHE A 13 -9.87 14.16 12.98
C PHE A 13 -8.60 13.42 13.40
N ILE A 14 -7.96 12.72 12.47
CA ILE A 14 -6.72 11.99 12.70
C ILE A 14 -5.60 12.96 13.15
N GLN A 15 -5.50 14.15 12.56
CA GLN A 15 -4.53 15.17 12.96
C GLN A 15 -4.73 15.63 14.41
N ARG A 16 -5.98 15.82 14.85
CA ARG A 16 -6.28 16.16 16.25
C ARG A 16 -5.93 15.03 17.21
N MET A 17 -6.16 13.78 16.80
CA MET A 17 -5.78 12.60 17.57
C MET A 17 -4.26 12.50 17.74
N ILE A 18 -3.52 12.54 16.63
CA ILE A 18 -2.05 12.47 16.59
C ILE A 18 -1.39 13.49 17.52
N LYS A 19 -1.91 14.73 17.58
CA LYS A 19 -1.35 15.80 18.41
C LYS A 19 -1.31 15.46 19.90
N ASN A 20 -2.19 14.58 20.36
CA ASN A 20 -2.29 14.17 21.76
C ASN A 20 -1.70 12.77 22.02
N MET A 21 -1.28 12.06 20.96
CA MET A 21 -0.69 10.72 21.09
C MET A 21 0.78 10.79 21.48
N GLN A 22 1.15 9.95 22.42
CA GLN A 22 2.53 9.64 22.76
C GLN A 22 3.07 8.50 21.89
N LYS A 23 4.39 8.30 21.90
CA LYS A 23 5.04 7.21 21.16
C LYS A 23 4.46 5.83 21.47
N ILE A 24 4.10 5.58 22.74
CA ILE A 24 3.52 4.30 23.17
C ILE A 24 2.14 4.07 22.55
N ASP A 25 1.32 5.12 22.40
CA ASP A 25 -0.01 5.01 21.83
C ASP A 25 0.04 4.56 20.37
N PHE A 26 1.01 5.07 19.61
CA PHE A 26 1.27 4.60 18.24
C PHE A 26 1.63 3.12 18.21
N LEU A 27 2.52 2.67 19.10
CA LEU A 27 2.95 1.27 19.14
C LEU A 27 1.79 0.34 19.51
N ILE A 28 0.95 0.72 20.48
CA ILE A 28 -0.26 -0.02 20.85
C ILE A 28 -1.20 -0.10 19.64
N PHE A 29 -1.44 1.02 18.97
CA PHE A 29 -2.31 1.06 17.79
C PHE A 29 -1.80 0.13 16.68
N PHE A 30 -0.50 0.19 16.35
CA PHE A 30 0.09 -0.65 15.31
C PHE A 30 0.05 -2.12 15.70
N PHE A 31 0.32 -2.44 16.96
CA PHE A 31 0.26 -3.81 17.45
C PHE A 31 -1.16 -4.39 17.30
N ILE A 32 -2.17 -3.66 17.78
CA ILE A 32 -3.58 -4.08 17.67
C ILE A 32 -3.99 -4.23 16.21
N SER A 33 -3.72 -3.22 15.37
CA SER A 33 -4.11 -3.22 13.97
C SER A 33 -3.45 -4.34 13.16
N LEU A 34 -2.13 -4.50 13.27
CA LEU A 34 -1.40 -5.55 12.55
C LEU A 34 -1.71 -6.94 13.07
N LEU A 35 -1.97 -7.10 14.38
CA LEU A 35 -2.32 -8.40 14.94
C LEU A 35 -3.74 -8.80 14.51
N ILE A 36 -4.73 -7.94 14.71
CA ILE A 36 -6.14 -8.26 14.45
C ILE A 36 -6.43 -8.34 12.95
N ASN A 37 -5.94 -7.39 12.15
CA ASN A 37 -6.27 -7.33 10.72
C ASN A 37 -5.17 -7.94 9.83
N GLY A 38 -3.92 -7.97 10.31
CA GLY A 38 -2.80 -8.47 9.52
C GLY A 38 -2.51 -9.96 9.71
N VAL A 39 -2.43 -10.41 10.97
CA VAL A 39 -1.98 -11.76 11.33
C VAL A 39 -3.15 -12.70 11.61
N TRP A 40 -4.16 -12.25 12.36
CA TRP A 40 -5.27 -13.11 12.77
C TRP A 40 -6.05 -13.73 11.60
N PRO A 41 -6.36 -13.01 10.50
CA PRO A 41 -7.10 -13.61 9.39
C PRO A 41 -6.31 -14.74 8.73
N VAL A 42 -4.97 -14.66 8.72
CA VAL A 42 -4.10 -15.75 8.24
C VAL A 42 -4.22 -16.98 9.12
N LEU A 43 -4.26 -16.81 10.45
CA LEU A 43 -4.43 -17.93 11.38
C LEU A 43 -5.84 -18.54 11.25
N ALA A 44 -6.87 -17.70 11.14
CA ALA A 44 -8.25 -18.12 10.96
C ALA A 44 -8.48 -18.85 9.62
N HIS A 45 -7.72 -18.49 8.58
CA HIS A 45 -7.75 -19.18 7.28
C HIS A 45 -7.33 -20.66 7.39
N TYR A 46 -6.32 -20.97 8.21
CA TYR A 46 -5.89 -22.35 8.44
C TYR A 46 -6.65 -23.06 9.54
N GLN A 47 -7.19 -22.32 10.52
CA GLN A 47 -8.02 -22.85 11.59
C GLN A 47 -9.30 -22.01 11.76
N PRO A 48 -10.39 -22.34 11.06
CA PRO A 48 -11.61 -21.53 11.08
C PRO A 48 -12.25 -21.39 12.47
N SER A 49 -12.00 -22.33 13.39
CA SER A 49 -12.57 -22.31 14.75
C SER A 49 -12.08 -21.16 15.63
N ILE A 50 -10.97 -20.51 15.26
CA ILE A 50 -10.43 -19.35 15.98
C ILE A 50 -10.82 -18.01 15.32
N ALA A 51 -11.64 -18.04 14.28
CA ALA A 51 -12.13 -16.81 13.65
C ALA A 51 -12.85 -15.94 14.69
N PHE A 52 -12.56 -14.63 14.66
CA PHE A 52 -13.26 -13.70 15.54
C PHE A 52 -14.75 -13.66 15.19
N ASN A 53 -15.56 -13.43 16.22
CA ASN A 53 -16.95 -13.07 15.99
C ASN A 53 -17.00 -11.78 15.16
N THR A 54 -17.93 -11.68 14.22
CA THR A 54 -18.13 -10.48 13.38
C THR A 54 -18.37 -9.21 14.21
N ASN A 55 -18.89 -9.34 15.43
CA ASN A 55 -19.09 -8.25 16.38
C ASN A 55 -17.78 -7.69 16.97
N PHE A 56 -16.67 -8.42 16.82
CA PHE A 56 -15.34 -7.97 17.24
C PHE A 56 -14.64 -7.10 16.18
N TYR A 57 -15.33 -6.79 15.08
CA TYR A 57 -14.83 -5.86 14.07
C TYR A 57 -14.71 -4.45 14.65
N MET A 58 -13.50 -3.88 14.64
CA MET A 58 -13.20 -2.56 15.18
C MET A 58 -12.72 -1.61 14.07
N PRO A 59 -13.61 -0.78 13.48
CA PRO A 59 -13.29 0.12 12.37
C PRO A 59 -12.18 1.13 12.67
N LEU A 60 -11.94 1.46 13.95
CA LEU A 60 -10.91 2.42 14.34
C LEU A 60 -9.49 1.88 14.10
N PHE A 61 -9.27 0.57 14.28
CA PHE A 61 -7.95 -0.07 14.13
C PHE A 61 -7.71 -0.60 12.72
N GLU A 62 -8.45 -0.08 11.75
CA GLU A 62 -8.34 -0.48 10.34
C GLU A 62 -6.93 -0.30 9.78
N SER A 63 -6.50 -1.25 8.94
CA SER A 63 -5.13 -1.29 8.41
C SER A 63 -4.78 -0.04 7.60
N TYR A 64 -5.78 0.60 6.99
CA TYR A 64 -5.58 1.84 6.23
C TYR A 64 -5.27 3.05 7.11
N ILE A 65 -5.94 3.17 8.26
CA ILE A 65 -5.62 4.20 9.27
C ILE A 65 -4.24 3.89 9.85
N CYS A 66 -3.95 2.61 10.11
CA CYS A 66 -2.64 2.16 10.55
C CYS A 66 -1.53 2.60 9.59
N TYR A 67 -1.66 2.36 8.28
CA TYR A 67 -0.66 2.81 7.30
C TYR A 67 -0.42 4.32 7.33
N LEU A 68 -1.47 5.11 7.46
CA LEU A 68 -1.36 6.56 7.54
C LEU A 68 -0.62 7.03 8.80
N LEU A 69 -0.99 6.47 9.96
CA LEU A 69 -0.33 6.74 11.24
C LEU A 69 1.13 6.23 11.26
N LEU A 70 1.39 5.10 10.62
CA LEU A 70 2.71 4.49 10.55
C LEU A 70 3.65 5.31 9.66
N GLY A 71 3.15 5.82 8.53
CA GLY A 71 3.88 6.80 7.72
C GLY A 71 4.27 8.05 8.52
N TYR A 72 3.33 8.61 9.28
CA TYR A 72 3.60 9.74 10.18
C TYR A 72 4.62 9.39 11.27
N TYR A 73 4.49 8.23 11.90
CA TYR A 73 5.38 7.78 12.97
C TYR A 73 6.82 7.58 12.46
N LEU A 74 6.98 6.90 11.33
CA LEU A 74 8.29 6.66 10.75
C LEU A 74 8.98 7.96 10.34
N PHE A 75 8.23 8.91 9.81
CA PHE A 75 8.77 10.22 9.42
C PHE A 75 9.25 11.05 10.62
N ASN A 76 8.48 11.10 11.71
CA ASN A 76 8.76 11.98 12.84
C ASN A 76 9.63 11.36 13.93
N TYR A 77 9.54 10.04 14.15
CA TYR A 77 10.18 9.38 15.30
C TYR A 77 11.27 8.39 14.92
N SER A 78 11.37 7.95 13.65
CA SER A 78 12.38 6.96 13.28
C SER A 78 13.73 7.61 13.01
N SER A 79 14.74 7.17 13.75
CA SER A 79 16.13 7.53 13.44
C SER A 79 16.62 6.81 12.19
N LYS A 80 17.15 7.56 11.23
CA LYS A 80 17.77 7.04 10.01
C LYS A 80 19.19 6.55 10.33
N ASN A 81 19.39 5.24 10.38
CA ASN A 81 20.69 4.61 10.61
C ASN A 81 20.88 3.41 9.67
N LYS A 82 22.12 3.16 9.24
CA LYS A 82 22.55 2.02 8.41
C LYS A 82 22.04 0.68 8.93
N ARG A 83 22.07 0.43 10.25
CA ARG A 83 21.56 -0.84 10.81
C ARG A 83 20.06 -1.02 10.55
N LYS A 84 19.26 0.04 10.75
CA LYS A 84 17.82 0.00 10.48
C LYS A 84 17.51 -0.07 8.98
N PHE A 85 18.32 0.58 8.14
CA PHE A 85 18.23 0.45 6.70
C PHE A 85 18.41 -1.01 6.26
N LEU A 86 19.47 -1.67 6.73
CA LEU A 86 19.71 -3.08 6.42
C LEU A 86 18.58 -3.97 6.95
N LEU A 87 18.10 -3.74 8.18
CA LEU A 87 16.95 -4.48 8.73
C LEU A 87 15.70 -4.32 7.86
N ALA A 88 15.42 -3.11 7.36
CA ALA A 88 14.29 -2.89 6.48
C ALA A 88 14.48 -3.51 5.09
N LEU A 89 15.71 -3.52 4.56
CA LEU A 89 16.02 -4.17 3.29
C LEU A 89 15.85 -5.70 3.39
N PHE A 90 16.39 -6.32 4.44
CA PHE A 90 16.18 -7.74 4.71
C PHE A 90 14.72 -8.06 5.01
N GLY A 91 14.05 -7.24 5.82
CA GLY A 91 12.63 -7.38 6.11
C GLY A 91 11.76 -7.31 4.85
N PHE A 92 12.06 -6.38 3.95
CA PHE A 92 11.41 -6.27 2.64
C PHE A 92 11.63 -7.53 1.79
N GLY A 93 12.89 -7.97 1.63
CA GLY A 93 13.21 -9.15 0.84
C GLY A 93 12.57 -10.43 1.40
N ILE A 94 12.69 -10.67 2.70
CA ILE A 94 12.12 -11.84 3.38
C ILE A 94 10.59 -11.83 3.27
N SER A 95 9.94 -10.69 3.54
CA SER A 95 8.47 -10.61 3.47
C SER A 95 7.94 -10.81 2.05
N LEU A 96 8.63 -10.32 1.02
CA LEU A 96 8.29 -10.62 -0.37
C LEU A 96 8.44 -12.10 -0.70
N ILE A 97 9.56 -12.72 -0.32
CA ILE A 97 9.80 -14.16 -0.54
C ILE A 97 8.71 -14.97 0.15
N CYS A 98 8.39 -14.66 1.41
CA CYS A 98 7.29 -15.30 2.13
C CYS A 98 5.96 -15.11 1.39
N SER A 99 5.62 -13.89 0.97
CA SER A 99 4.38 -13.64 0.22
C SER A 99 4.26 -14.50 -1.03
N VAL A 100 5.36 -14.64 -1.80
CA VAL A 100 5.37 -15.49 -3.00
C VAL A 100 5.21 -16.97 -2.64
N ILE A 101 5.96 -17.46 -1.65
CA ILE A 101 5.92 -18.86 -1.22
C ILE A 101 4.52 -19.24 -0.70
N PHE A 102 3.92 -18.44 0.18
CA PHE A 102 2.59 -18.72 0.72
C PHE A 102 1.51 -18.65 -0.35
N THR A 103 1.58 -17.68 -1.27
CA THR A 103 0.65 -17.59 -2.40
C THR A 103 0.79 -18.82 -3.32
N TYR A 104 2.02 -19.29 -3.56
CA TYR A 104 2.26 -20.48 -4.38
C TYR A 104 1.73 -21.76 -3.72
N PHE A 105 1.96 -21.95 -2.42
CA PHE A 105 1.38 -23.08 -1.68
C PHE A 105 -0.15 -23.05 -1.69
N GLU A 106 -0.73 -21.87 -1.53
CA GLU A 106 -2.19 -21.69 -1.59
C GLU A 106 -2.74 -22.05 -2.98
N TYR A 107 -2.05 -21.62 -4.05
CA TYR A 107 -2.40 -21.97 -5.42
C TYR A 107 -2.37 -23.49 -5.67
N ILE A 108 -1.35 -24.20 -5.17
CA ILE A 108 -1.27 -25.66 -5.29
C ILE A 108 -2.43 -26.34 -4.54
N LYS A 109 -2.75 -25.85 -3.34
CA LYS A 109 -3.73 -26.51 -2.46
C LYS A 109 -5.18 -26.27 -2.89
N ASN A 110 -5.52 -25.03 -3.24
CA ASN A 110 -6.90 -24.58 -3.44
C ASN A 110 -7.21 -24.18 -4.90
N GLY A 111 -6.24 -24.25 -5.81
CA GLY A 111 -6.42 -23.85 -7.20
C GLY A 111 -6.58 -22.34 -7.38
N GLU A 112 -7.58 -21.92 -8.15
CA GLU A 112 -7.77 -20.52 -8.62
C GLU A 112 -8.00 -19.48 -7.52
N SER A 113 -8.24 -19.87 -6.26
CA SER A 113 -8.44 -18.95 -5.13
C SER A 113 -7.11 -18.49 -4.49
N TYR A 114 -6.16 -18.01 -5.29
CA TYR A 114 -4.85 -17.51 -4.82
C TYR A 114 -4.91 -16.07 -4.27
N THR A 115 -6.07 -15.41 -4.32
CA THR A 115 -6.20 -13.98 -4.02
C THR A 115 -6.20 -13.64 -2.54
N PHE A 116 -6.33 -14.64 -1.64
CA PHE A 116 -6.40 -14.40 -0.19
C PHE A 116 -5.17 -13.61 0.31
N PHE A 117 -3.97 -14.10 0.01
CA PHE A 117 -2.71 -13.45 0.41
C PHE A 117 -2.42 -12.14 -0.36
N SER A 118 -3.24 -11.80 -1.35
CA SER A 118 -3.16 -10.53 -2.08
C SER A 118 -3.98 -9.41 -1.43
N ASP A 119 -4.62 -9.66 -0.28
CA ASP A 119 -5.33 -8.63 0.48
C ASP A 119 -4.35 -7.65 1.14
N ARG A 120 -4.61 -6.36 0.95
CA ARG A 120 -3.77 -5.23 1.39
C ARG A 120 -3.74 -5.07 2.90
N THR A 121 -4.67 -5.67 3.62
CA THR A 121 -4.77 -5.60 5.09
C THR A 121 -3.88 -6.63 5.77
N LEU A 122 -3.53 -7.72 5.07
CA LEU A 122 -2.74 -8.83 5.60
C LEU A 122 -1.27 -8.47 5.77
N ILE A 123 -0.62 -9.17 6.71
CA ILE A 123 0.80 -8.96 7.04
C ILE A 123 1.73 -9.13 5.82
N PHE A 124 1.34 -9.97 4.85
CA PHE A 124 2.11 -10.24 3.64
C PHE A 124 2.22 -9.05 2.70
N ILE A 125 1.26 -8.11 2.72
CA ILE A 125 1.34 -6.85 2.00
C ILE A 125 1.75 -5.71 2.93
N ALA A 126 1.28 -5.73 4.18
CA ALA A 126 1.57 -4.69 5.16
C ALA A 126 3.06 -4.54 5.45
N LEU A 127 3.73 -5.65 5.77
CA LEU A 127 5.13 -5.64 6.15
C LEU A 127 6.06 -5.14 5.03
N PRO A 128 5.99 -5.66 3.77
CA PRO A 128 6.83 -5.13 2.70
C PRO A 128 6.49 -3.67 2.39
N SER A 129 5.23 -3.23 2.52
CA SER A 129 4.85 -1.83 2.33
C SER A 129 5.50 -0.91 3.38
N ILE A 130 5.49 -1.33 4.65
CA ILE A 130 6.15 -0.62 5.75
C ILE A 130 7.66 -0.52 5.53
N CYS A 131 8.30 -1.65 5.17
CA CYS A 131 9.72 -1.69 4.90
C CYS A 131 10.10 -0.80 3.72
N LEU A 132 9.35 -0.88 2.61
CA LEU A 132 9.58 -0.06 1.42
C LEU A 132 9.42 1.43 1.73
N PHE A 133 8.37 1.82 2.45
CA PHE A 133 8.17 3.20 2.86
C PHE A 133 9.36 3.71 3.70
N TYR A 134 9.82 2.91 4.65
CA TYR A 134 10.98 3.27 5.46
C TYR A 134 12.26 3.38 4.62
N LEU A 135 12.49 2.50 3.64
CA LEU A 135 13.63 2.58 2.71
C LEU A 135 13.56 3.86 1.86
N CYS A 136 12.38 4.20 1.33
CA CYS A 136 12.17 5.45 0.59
C CYS A 136 12.46 6.69 1.45
N SER A 137 12.26 6.62 2.77
CA SER A 137 12.57 7.74 3.67
C SER A 137 14.07 8.11 3.72
N PHE A 138 14.97 7.21 3.30
CA PHE A 138 16.41 7.51 3.18
C PHE A 138 16.77 8.29 1.91
N ILE A 139 15.84 8.40 0.95
CA ILE A 139 16.03 9.20 -0.25
C ILE A 139 15.89 10.67 0.14
N THR A 140 17.01 11.32 0.41
CA THR A 140 17.08 12.73 0.80
C THR A 140 18.03 13.48 -0.11
N GLY A 141 17.57 14.61 -0.66
CA GLY A 141 18.31 15.45 -1.59
C GLY A 141 18.33 14.91 -3.03
N GLY A 142 18.64 15.81 -3.96
CA GLY A 142 18.82 15.48 -5.38
C GLY A 142 17.55 15.28 -6.19
N ASP A 143 17.71 14.85 -7.43
CA ASP A 143 16.61 14.73 -8.40
C ASP A 143 15.69 13.56 -8.10
N LEU A 144 16.19 12.49 -7.48
CA LEU A 144 15.37 11.37 -7.04
C LEU A 144 14.31 11.81 -6.03
N GLN A 145 14.66 12.61 -5.03
CA GLN A 145 13.66 13.13 -4.08
C GLN A 145 12.57 13.93 -4.81
N LYS A 146 12.94 14.79 -5.77
CA LYS A 146 11.96 15.56 -6.55
C LYS A 146 10.99 14.65 -7.32
N VAL A 147 11.48 13.54 -7.87
CA VAL A 147 10.63 12.54 -8.55
C VAL A 147 9.64 11.91 -7.56
N PHE A 148 10.10 11.45 -6.39
CA PHE A 148 9.22 10.89 -5.36
C PHE A 148 8.18 11.90 -4.85
N ASP A 149 8.57 13.15 -4.63
CA ASP A 149 7.66 14.23 -4.22
C ASP A 149 6.62 14.51 -5.31
N THR A 150 7.02 14.48 -6.57
CA THR A 150 6.13 14.70 -7.73
C THR A 150 5.12 13.56 -7.87
N ILE A 151 5.58 12.32 -7.79
CA ILE A 151 4.71 11.13 -7.80
C ILE A 151 3.75 11.18 -6.61
N GLY A 152 4.25 11.46 -5.40
CA GLY A 152 3.46 11.59 -4.19
C GLY A 152 2.29 12.58 -4.35
N ARG A 153 2.58 13.78 -4.87
CA ARG A 153 1.60 14.84 -5.17
C ARG A 153 0.61 14.51 -6.29
N CYS A 154 0.89 13.50 -7.11
CA CYS A 154 0.01 13.07 -8.20
C CYS A 154 -0.71 11.75 -7.88
N THR A 155 -0.40 11.10 -6.76
CA THR A 155 -0.93 9.76 -6.41
C THR A 155 -2.46 9.72 -6.45
N PHE A 156 -3.13 10.76 -5.94
CA PHE A 156 -4.59 10.84 -5.98
C PHE A 156 -5.14 10.88 -7.41
N GLY A 157 -4.59 11.74 -8.27
CA GLY A 157 -4.99 11.84 -9.67
C GLY A 157 -4.73 10.55 -10.45
N ILE A 158 -3.56 9.92 -10.22
CA ILE A 158 -3.21 8.62 -10.82
C ILE A 158 -4.25 7.57 -10.44
N TYR A 159 -4.63 7.51 -9.16
CA TYR A 159 -5.59 6.53 -8.66
C TYR A 159 -7.02 6.77 -9.14
N LEU A 160 -7.40 8.03 -9.41
CA LEU A 160 -8.70 8.38 -9.98
C LEU A 160 -8.79 8.01 -11.48
N LEU A 161 -7.68 8.20 -12.20
CA LEU A 161 -7.62 7.96 -13.64
C LEU A 161 -7.24 6.52 -14.00
N SER A 162 -6.68 5.74 -13.06
CA SER A 162 -6.20 4.38 -13.35
C SER A 162 -7.32 3.47 -13.87
N ASP A 163 -8.51 3.52 -13.27
CA ASP A 163 -9.64 2.67 -13.67
C ASP A 163 -10.11 2.99 -15.09
N TYR A 164 -10.07 4.28 -15.46
CA TYR A 164 -10.36 4.73 -16.82
C TYR A 164 -9.33 4.22 -17.83
N PHE A 165 -8.03 4.36 -17.53
CA PHE A 165 -6.96 3.89 -18.42
C PHE A 165 -6.86 2.37 -18.52
N ILE A 166 -7.23 1.63 -17.47
CA ILE A 166 -7.38 0.17 -17.53
C ILE A 166 -8.38 -0.22 -18.62
N GLY A 167 -9.53 0.46 -18.70
CA GLY A 167 -10.52 0.21 -19.76
C GLY A 167 -9.96 0.47 -21.17
N ILE A 168 -9.30 1.61 -21.35
CA ILE A 168 -8.75 2.04 -22.64
C ILE A 168 -7.64 1.11 -23.14
N TYR A 169 -6.73 0.72 -22.25
CA TYR A 169 -5.53 -0.01 -22.64
C TYR A 169 -5.70 -1.53 -22.61
N LYS A 170 -6.86 -2.05 -22.18
CA LYS A 170 -7.15 -3.48 -22.18
C LYS A 170 -6.89 -4.18 -23.54
N PRO A 171 -7.23 -3.61 -24.71
CA PRO A 171 -6.91 -4.24 -26.00
C PRO A 171 -5.40 -4.38 -26.23
N ILE A 172 -4.61 -3.41 -25.79
CA ILE A 172 -3.14 -3.43 -25.89
C ILE A 172 -2.57 -4.54 -25.01
N TYR A 173 -3.10 -4.71 -23.79
CA TYR A 173 -2.72 -5.82 -22.92
C TYR A 173 -2.99 -7.19 -23.57
N ILE A 174 -4.16 -7.38 -24.18
CA ILE A 174 -4.51 -8.63 -24.87
C ILE A 174 -3.49 -8.92 -25.98
N SER A 175 -3.20 -7.95 -26.84
CA SER A 175 -2.21 -8.11 -27.91
C SER A 175 -0.79 -8.39 -27.37
N LEU A 176 -0.36 -7.71 -26.30
CA LEU A 176 0.93 -7.98 -25.65
C LEU A 176 0.99 -9.40 -25.07
N SER A 177 -0.11 -9.90 -24.51
CA SER A 177 -0.17 -11.23 -23.90
C SER A 177 -0.08 -12.39 -24.90
N GLU A 178 -0.37 -12.13 -26.18
CA GLU A 178 -0.19 -13.10 -27.25
C GLU A 178 1.28 -13.29 -27.65
N SER A 179 2.10 -12.24 -27.47
CA SER A 179 3.50 -12.20 -27.92
C SER A 179 4.53 -12.31 -26.80
N LEU A 180 4.14 -12.00 -25.55
CA LEU A 180 5.03 -11.97 -24.39
C LEU A 180 4.50 -12.86 -23.27
N PRO A 181 5.38 -13.35 -22.37
CA PRO A 181 4.96 -13.97 -21.13
C PRO A 181 4.00 -13.05 -20.35
N ILE A 182 2.91 -13.62 -19.82
CA ILE A 182 1.82 -12.89 -19.15
C ILE A 182 2.33 -11.91 -18.09
N LEU A 183 3.34 -12.32 -17.30
CA LEU A 183 3.93 -11.47 -16.26
C LEU A 183 4.56 -10.19 -16.84
N LEU A 184 5.26 -10.33 -17.96
CA LEU A 184 5.95 -9.21 -18.62
C LEU A 184 4.93 -8.30 -19.33
N ALA A 185 3.93 -8.89 -19.99
CA ALA A 185 2.81 -8.15 -20.57
C ALA A 185 2.06 -7.32 -19.51
N MET A 186 1.77 -7.92 -18.35
CA MET A 186 1.12 -7.24 -17.22
C MET A 186 2.00 -6.11 -16.65
N PHE A 187 3.31 -6.32 -16.54
CA PHE A 187 4.25 -5.29 -16.09
C PHE A 187 4.22 -4.07 -17.01
N PHE A 188 4.37 -4.26 -18.33
CA PHE A 188 4.33 -3.17 -19.29
C PHE A 188 2.97 -2.46 -19.30
N TYR A 189 1.89 -3.23 -19.21
CA TYR A 189 0.54 -2.69 -19.11
C TYR A 189 0.37 -1.78 -17.88
N GLN A 190 0.84 -2.21 -16.71
CA GLN A 190 0.79 -1.43 -15.47
C GLN A 190 1.67 -0.16 -15.58
N CYS A 191 2.87 -0.27 -16.16
CA CYS A 191 3.73 0.89 -16.41
C CYS A 191 3.05 1.92 -17.31
N MET A 192 2.38 1.48 -18.38
CA MET A 192 1.68 2.36 -19.30
C MET A 192 0.54 3.10 -18.61
N ILE A 193 -0.29 2.41 -17.83
CA ILE A 193 -1.37 3.03 -17.03
C ILE A 193 -0.79 4.03 -16.02
N PHE A 194 0.28 3.66 -15.32
CA PHE A 194 0.89 4.53 -14.31
C PHE A 194 1.51 5.79 -14.93
N ILE A 195 2.28 5.66 -16.01
CA ILE A 195 2.93 6.79 -16.69
C ILE A 195 1.89 7.74 -17.27
N THR A 196 0.86 7.21 -17.94
CA THR A 196 -0.21 8.04 -18.52
C THR A 196 -1.05 8.71 -17.43
N GLY A 197 -1.37 8.00 -16.35
CA GLY A 197 -1.98 8.57 -15.15
C GLY A 197 -1.16 9.70 -14.53
N LEU A 198 0.16 9.53 -14.44
CA LEU A 198 1.08 10.54 -13.90
C LEU A 198 1.12 11.77 -14.81
N LEU A 199 1.29 11.59 -16.12
CA LEU A 199 1.32 12.68 -17.10
C LEU A 199 0.03 13.50 -17.09
N VAL A 200 -1.12 12.84 -17.12
CA VAL A 200 -2.42 13.53 -17.09
C VAL A 200 -2.63 14.22 -15.75
N SER A 201 -2.24 13.61 -14.64
CA SER A 201 -2.31 14.28 -13.32
C SER A 201 -1.42 15.53 -13.24
N LEU A 202 -0.24 15.51 -13.86
CA LEU A 202 0.64 16.68 -13.94
C LEU A 202 0.02 17.81 -14.77
N ILE A 203 -0.64 17.48 -15.88
CA ILE A 203 -1.34 18.45 -16.72
C ILE A 203 -2.53 19.05 -15.96
N LEU A 204 -3.36 18.21 -15.32
CA LEU A 204 -4.52 18.66 -14.55
C LEU A 204 -4.14 19.58 -13.38
N LYS A 205 -2.96 19.38 -12.79
CA LYS A 205 -2.45 20.23 -11.70
C LYS A 205 -2.12 21.67 -12.15
N GLN A 206 -2.00 21.92 -13.44
CA GLN A 206 -1.82 23.28 -13.99
C GLN A 206 -3.13 24.09 -13.97
N ILE A 207 -4.28 23.44 -13.84
CA ILE A 207 -5.59 24.09 -13.81
C ILE A 207 -5.89 24.55 -12.37
N PRO A 208 -6.10 25.86 -12.13
CA PRO A 208 -6.15 26.44 -10.78
C PRO A 208 -7.27 25.89 -9.88
N VAL A 209 -8.41 25.50 -10.46
CA VAL A 209 -9.54 24.90 -9.71
C VAL A 209 -9.19 23.48 -9.25
N ILE A 210 -8.59 22.68 -10.14
CA ILE A 210 -8.29 21.26 -9.90
C ILE A 210 -7.06 21.10 -8.99
N LYS A 211 -6.12 22.05 -9.03
CA LYS A 211 -4.96 22.11 -8.13
C LYS A 211 -5.31 22.11 -6.63
N SER A 212 -6.50 22.57 -6.27
CA SER A 212 -6.97 22.55 -4.87
C SER A 212 -7.45 21.17 -4.39
N ILE A 213 -7.75 20.26 -5.32
CA ILE A 213 -8.34 18.95 -5.08
C ILE A 213 -7.30 17.82 -5.26
N ILE A 214 -6.25 18.04 -6.08
CA ILE A 214 -5.18 17.08 -6.41
C ILE A 214 -3.80 17.56 -5.91
#